data_AF-A0A7R9FVZ2-F1
#
_entry.id   AF-A0A7R9FVZ2-F1
#
_cell.length_a   1.000
_cell.length_b   1.000
_cell.length_c   1.000
_cell.angle_alpha   90.00
_cell.angle_beta   90.00
_cell.angle_gamma   90.00
#
_symmetry.space_group_name_H-M   'P 1'
#
loop_
_entity.id
_entity.type
_entity.pdbx_description
1 polymer ?
#
loop_
_entity_poly.entity_id
_entity_poly.type
_entity_poly.pdbx_seq_one_letter_code
_entity_poly.pdbx_strand_id
1 'polypeptide(L)'
;MTSELPLEVRSVDPKLNKQLLEDFTGERTGFVQVGPEKWFLPSGYLQQGANFYHFKPRPDDTWVVTFPRSGTTWTQEMVWLIANNLDYDTARNSPLVERFPFLEFSIFVHDETKKEFLAQFVDDPKKQELVERISRPGYEILEEMTSPRFIKTHFPFSLLPPGLMDSGCKVVYVARNPKDVAVSFYHLNRLIRTQGYQGDFAKYWDYFENNLHPWTPYWSHVQEGWDGRHHPNMLFLFYEDMNKVIAHLDRTSEPEALGGSWGRLNFNALMHSSTAKVNKMHPLLCCPQDLPGTIRRVSEFLGYPLTQNQVDTLSEYLHIDNFKSNSAVNMDVLKEAGMLTDWNHKFIRKGQNGGWVDEFTPELSQRADQWIQDHLKETDIRFPPMYT
;
A
#
# COMPACT_ATOMS: atom_id res chain seq x y z
N MET A 1 5.96 24.62 -21.47
CA MET A 1 7.33 24.22 -21.06
C MET A 1 7.17 23.49 -19.75
N THR A 2 7.23 22.16 -19.77
CA THR A 2 7.32 21.38 -18.53
C THR A 2 8.64 21.76 -17.86
N SER A 3 8.56 22.26 -16.62
CA SER A 3 9.74 22.61 -15.83
C SER A 3 10.63 21.38 -15.66
N GLU A 4 11.95 21.57 -15.72
CA GLU A 4 12.91 20.49 -15.51
C GLU A 4 12.70 19.82 -14.13
N LEU A 5 12.97 18.52 -14.05
CA LEU A 5 12.94 17.77 -12.80
C LEU A 5 14.13 18.22 -11.93
N PRO A 6 13.93 18.70 -10.69
CA PRO A 6 15.02 19.18 -9.84
C PRO A 6 15.77 18.04 -9.13
N LEU A 7 15.71 16.83 -9.67
CA LEU A 7 16.33 15.63 -9.12
C LEU A 7 17.24 15.02 -10.17
N GLU A 8 18.45 14.65 -9.77
CA GLU A 8 19.36 13.93 -10.64
C GLU A 8 18.82 12.51 -10.89
N VAL A 9 18.84 12.07 -12.15
CA VAL A 9 18.49 10.70 -12.54
C VAL A 9 19.70 10.04 -13.18
N ARG A 10 20.14 8.92 -12.61
CA ARG A 10 21.31 8.16 -13.08
C ARG A 10 20.89 6.78 -13.54
N SER A 11 21.35 6.33 -14.70
CA SER A 11 21.22 4.93 -15.10
C SER A 11 21.99 4.02 -14.16
N VAL A 12 21.43 2.84 -13.88
CA VAL A 12 22.11 1.78 -13.14
C VAL A 12 23.33 1.28 -13.92
N ASP A 13 24.36 0.80 -13.21
CA ASP A 13 25.57 0.23 -13.83
C ASP A 13 25.21 -0.76 -14.95
N PRO A 14 25.82 -0.70 -16.15
CA PRO A 14 25.43 -1.53 -17.28
C PRO A 14 25.48 -3.04 -17.03
N LYS A 15 26.42 -3.54 -16.20
CA LYS A 15 26.50 -4.97 -15.89
C LYS A 15 25.36 -5.38 -14.96
N LEU A 16 25.12 -4.60 -13.91
CA LEU A 16 24.00 -4.83 -13.00
C LEU A 16 22.66 -4.72 -13.74
N ASN A 17 22.50 -3.72 -14.61
CA ASN A 17 21.29 -3.54 -15.40
C ASN A 17 21.02 -4.74 -16.32
N LYS A 18 22.06 -5.28 -16.97
CA LYS A 18 21.93 -6.49 -17.77
C LYS A 18 21.44 -7.68 -16.93
N GLN A 19 22.01 -7.88 -15.74
CA GLN A 19 21.59 -8.95 -14.84
C GLN A 19 20.12 -8.78 -14.40
N LEU A 20 19.71 -7.56 -14.04
CA LEU A 20 18.34 -7.28 -13.65
C LEU A 20 17.35 -7.56 -14.79
N LEU A 21 17.70 -7.23 -16.04
CA LEU A 21 16.86 -7.52 -17.21
C LEU A 21 16.70 -9.01 -17.50
N GLU A 22 17.67 -9.86 -17.09
CA GLU A 22 17.53 -11.32 -17.17
C GLU A 22 16.47 -11.83 -16.18
N ASP A 23 16.33 -11.18 -15.02
CA ASP A 23 15.38 -11.59 -13.98
C ASP A 23 14.01 -10.92 -14.11
N PHE A 24 13.94 -9.65 -14.55
CA PHE A 24 12.72 -8.84 -14.69
C PHE A 24 12.36 -8.66 -16.16
N THR A 25 11.83 -9.70 -16.79
CA THR A 25 11.66 -9.75 -18.25
C THR A 25 10.60 -8.78 -18.79
N GLY A 26 9.77 -8.20 -17.91
CA GLY A 26 8.80 -7.18 -18.29
C GLY A 26 9.41 -5.80 -18.52
N GLU A 27 10.52 -5.51 -17.84
CA GLU A 27 11.33 -4.31 -18.11
C GLU A 27 12.15 -4.54 -19.38
N ARG A 28 12.17 -3.56 -20.29
CA ARG A 28 12.82 -3.69 -21.60
C ARG A 28 14.08 -2.86 -21.76
N THR A 29 14.22 -1.81 -20.96
CA THR A 29 15.25 -0.78 -21.14
C THR A 29 16.20 -0.70 -19.95
N GLY A 30 15.72 -0.99 -18.74
CA GLY A 30 16.53 -1.05 -17.54
C GLY A 30 15.97 -0.21 -16.40
N PHE A 31 16.87 0.19 -15.51
CA PHE A 31 16.54 0.87 -14.28
C PHE A 31 17.40 2.12 -14.06
N VAL A 32 16.88 3.02 -13.24
CA VAL A 32 17.52 4.28 -12.85
C VAL A 32 17.48 4.45 -11.34
N GLN A 33 18.38 5.30 -10.84
CA GLN A 33 18.41 5.81 -9.48
C GLN A 33 18.11 7.30 -9.50
N VAL A 34 17.17 7.75 -8.67
CA VAL A 34 16.68 9.13 -8.64
C VAL A 34 16.99 9.80 -7.31
N GLY A 35 17.58 10.99 -7.39
CA GLY A 35 17.83 11.84 -6.23
C GLY A 35 18.90 11.31 -5.27
N PRO A 36 19.08 11.99 -4.13
CA PRO A 36 20.13 11.65 -3.15
C PRO A 36 19.93 10.27 -2.50
N GLU A 37 18.68 9.87 -2.27
CA GLU A 37 18.31 8.56 -1.72
C GLU A 37 18.49 7.40 -2.73
N LYS A 38 18.79 7.74 -4.00
CA LYS A 38 18.97 6.77 -5.10
C LYS A 38 17.75 5.88 -5.29
N TRP A 39 16.55 6.47 -5.27
CA TRP A 39 15.30 5.76 -5.49
C TRP A 39 15.35 4.93 -6.76
N PHE A 40 15.20 3.62 -6.63
CA PHE A 40 15.34 2.68 -7.73
C PHE A 40 14.01 2.56 -8.49
N LEU A 41 14.02 2.86 -9.79
CA LEU A 41 12.82 2.91 -10.63
C LEU A 41 13.09 2.37 -12.04
N PRO A 42 12.05 1.88 -12.76
CA PRO A 42 12.14 1.62 -14.19
C PRO A 42 12.62 2.86 -14.97
N SER A 43 13.39 2.68 -16.04
CA SER A 43 13.90 3.81 -16.84
C SER A 43 12.82 4.63 -17.54
N GLY A 44 11.57 4.15 -17.62
CA GLY A 44 10.41 4.97 -18.01
C GLY A 44 10.29 6.27 -17.19
N TYR A 45 10.82 6.30 -15.97
CA TYR A 45 10.88 7.51 -15.15
C TYR A 45 11.72 8.64 -15.78
N LEU A 46 12.72 8.34 -16.62
CA LEU A 46 13.51 9.38 -17.32
C LEU A 46 12.63 10.31 -18.15
N GLN A 47 11.57 9.76 -18.74
CA GLN A 47 10.68 10.51 -19.64
C GLN A 47 9.53 11.18 -18.89
N GLN A 48 9.07 10.57 -17.79
CA GLN A 48 7.83 10.96 -17.11
C GLN A 48 8.06 11.64 -15.74
N GLY A 49 9.27 11.56 -15.18
CA GLY A 49 9.60 12.01 -13.83
C GLY A 49 9.18 13.46 -13.54
N ALA A 50 9.46 14.37 -14.48
CA ALA A 50 9.07 15.78 -14.36
C ALA A 50 7.55 15.97 -14.26
N ASN A 51 6.76 15.16 -14.97
CA ASN A 51 5.30 15.26 -14.96
C ASN A 51 4.73 14.82 -13.61
N PHE A 52 5.27 13.76 -13.01
CA PHE A 52 4.88 13.33 -11.66
C PHE A 52 5.25 14.37 -10.59
N TYR A 53 6.48 14.89 -10.64
CA TYR A 53 6.97 15.85 -9.66
C TYR A 53 6.24 17.20 -9.73
N HIS A 54 5.86 17.64 -10.94
CA HIS A 54 5.15 18.90 -11.14
C HIS A 54 3.63 18.77 -11.17
N PHE A 55 3.10 17.56 -10.97
CA PHE A 55 1.66 17.30 -10.90
C PHE A 55 1.00 18.25 -9.90
N LYS A 56 -0.20 18.74 -10.26
CA LYS A 56 -0.94 19.72 -9.45
C LYS A 56 -1.99 19.01 -8.58
N PRO A 57 -1.70 18.79 -7.28
CA PRO A 57 -2.73 18.34 -6.37
C PRO A 57 -3.82 19.40 -6.22
N ARG A 58 -5.06 18.94 -5.98
CA ARG A 58 -6.22 19.77 -5.65
C ARG A 58 -6.52 19.63 -4.15
N PRO A 59 -7.03 20.67 -3.48
CA PRO A 59 -7.27 20.61 -2.03
C PRO A 59 -8.22 19.51 -1.58
N ASP A 60 -9.08 19.00 -2.47
CA ASP A 60 -10.02 17.93 -2.19
C ASP A 60 -9.56 16.54 -2.68
N ASP A 61 -8.30 16.40 -3.09
CA ASP A 61 -7.73 15.08 -3.39
C ASP A 61 -7.51 14.27 -2.12
N THR A 62 -7.73 12.96 -2.23
CA THR A 62 -7.32 11.98 -1.23
C THR A 62 -6.30 11.01 -1.81
N TRP A 63 -5.13 10.95 -1.20
CA TRP A 63 -4.01 10.11 -1.63
C TRP A 63 -3.87 8.89 -0.74
N VAL A 64 -3.64 7.73 -1.35
CA VAL A 64 -3.18 6.52 -0.66
C VAL A 64 -1.75 6.25 -1.11
N VAL A 65 -0.81 6.49 -0.20
CA VAL A 65 0.64 6.37 -0.42
C VAL A 65 1.15 5.16 0.34
N THR A 66 1.85 4.25 -0.31
CA THR A 66 2.35 3.04 0.36
C THR A 66 3.60 2.55 -0.34
N PHE A 67 4.55 1.96 0.39
CA PHE A 67 5.46 1.03 -0.27
C PHE A 67 4.63 -0.15 -0.83
N PRO A 68 4.93 -0.68 -2.04
CA PRO A 68 4.13 -1.74 -2.65
C PRO A 68 3.83 -2.89 -1.68
N ARG A 69 2.61 -3.43 -1.76
CA ARG A 69 2.16 -4.60 -0.97
C ARG A 69 1.98 -4.38 0.54
N SER A 70 1.83 -3.13 0.95
CA SER A 70 1.59 -2.74 2.34
C SER A 70 0.11 -2.53 2.72
N GLY A 71 -0.84 -3.01 1.90
CA GLY A 71 -2.29 -2.87 2.20
C GLY A 71 -3.05 -1.86 1.33
N THR A 72 -2.41 -1.31 0.30
CA THR A 72 -2.94 -0.26 -0.59
C THR A 72 -4.36 -0.54 -1.09
N THR A 73 -4.63 -1.74 -1.62
CA THR A 73 -5.96 -2.11 -2.16
C THR A 73 -7.05 -2.04 -1.09
N TRP A 74 -6.75 -2.54 0.12
CA TRP A 74 -7.68 -2.54 1.24
C TRP A 74 -8.00 -1.11 1.68
N THR A 75 -6.96 -0.27 1.79
CA THR A 75 -7.07 1.13 2.18
C THR A 75 -7.79 1.97 1.13
N GLN A 76 -7.52 1.77 -0.16
CA GLN A 76 -8.22 2.48 -1.24
C GLN A 76 -9.72 2.19 -1.18
N GLU A 77 -10.12 0.93 -1.03
CA GLU A 77 -11.55 0.59 -0.94
C GLU A 77 -12.23 1.21 0.28
N MET A 78 -11.57 1.12 1.44
CA MET A 78 -12.04 1.72 2.69
C MET A 78 -12.22 3.23 2.55
N VAL A 79 -11.19 3.93 2.05
CA VAL A 79 -11.20 5.37 1.83
C VAL A 79 -12.30 5.77 0.84
N TRP A 80 -12.42 5.05 -0.28
CA TRP A 80 -13.43 5.33 -1.30
C TRP A 80 -14.84 5.23 -0.72
N LEU A 81 -15.15 4.10 -0.07
CA LEU A 81 -16.47 3.86 0.50
C LEU A 81 -16.82 4.91 1.55
N ILE A 82 -15.90 5.21 2.47
CA ILE A 82 -16.13 6.22 3.51
C ILE A 82 -16.42 7.60 2.89
N ALA A 83 -15.61 8.03 1.92
CA ALA A 83 -15.76 9.34 1.29
C ALA A 83 -16.99 9.45 0.36
N ASN A 84 -17.53 8.31 -0.09
CA ASN A 84 -18.70 8.22 -0.98
C ASN A 84 -19.93 7.65 -0.26
N ASN A 85 -20.11 7.98 1.03
CA ASN A 85 -21.30 7.64 1.82
C ASN A 85 -21.65 6.14 1.85
N LEU A 86 -20.63 5.28 1.80
CA LEU A 86 -20.75 3.82 1.75
C LEU A 86 -21.57 3.32 0.55
N ASP A 87 -21.36 3.93 -0.63
CA ASP A 87 -21.94 3.46 -1.89
C ASP A 87 -21.32 2.13 -2.36
N TYR A 88 -21.77 1.03 -1.76
CA TYR A 88 -21.32 -0.31 -2.09
C TYR A 88 -21.68 -0.76 -3.51
N ASP A 89 -22.74 -0.19 -4.10
CA ASP A 89 -23.20 -0.59 -5.43
C ASP A 89 -22.26 -0.03 -6.50
N THR A 90 -21.89 1.25 -6.41
CA THR A 90 -20.86 1.80 -7.30
C THR A 90 -19.51 1.12 -7.07
N ALA A 91 -19.11 0.89 -5.81
CA ALA A 91 -17.84 0.23 -5.50
C ALA A 91 -17.73 -1.19 -6.11
N ARG A 92 -18.84 -1.94 -6.13
CA ARG A 92 -18.92 -3.29 -6.72
C ARG A 92 -18.93 -3.28 -8.25
N ASN A 93 -19.53 -2.25 -8.87
CA ASN A 93 -19.73 -2.19 -10.32
C ASN A 93 -18.67 -1.37 -11.07
N SER A 94 -17.82 -0.62 -10.35
CA SER A 94 -16.72 0.15 -10.94
C SER A 94 -15.36 -0.40 -10.45
N PRO A 95 -14.46 -0.79 -11.36
CA PRO A 95 -13.14 -1.27 -10.99
C PRO A 95 -12.35 -0.26 -10.17
N LEU A 96 -11.61 -0.74 -9.17
CA LEU A 96 -10.83 0.10 -8.27
C LEU A 96 -9.80 0.95 -9.03
N VAL A 97 -9.24 0.44 -10.13
CA VAL A 97 -8.27 1.18 -10.97
C VAL A 97 -8.87 2.42 -11.65
N GLU A 98 -10.19 2.47 -11.83
CA GLU A 98 -10.90 3.62 -12.36
C GLU A 98 -11.26 4.61 -11.24
N ARG A 99 -11.63 4.08 -10.07
CA ARG A 99 -11.94 4.87 -8.87
C ARG A 99 -10.69 5.50 -8.23
N PHE A 100 -9.55 4.83 -8.37
CA PHE A 100 -8.23 5.22 -7.88
C PHE A 100 -7.18 5.05 -8.99
N PRO A 101 -7.02 6.03 -9.90
CA PRO A 101 -5.94 5.99 -10.86
C PRO A 101 -4.59 5.86 -10.18
N PHE A 102 -3.77 4.96 -10.72
CA PHE A 102 -2.40 4.74 -10.24
C PHE A 102 -1.47 5.71 -10.94
N LEU A 103 -0.97 6.70 -10.20
CA LEU A 103 -0.24 7.85 -10.74
C LEU A 103 0.87 7.42 -11.72
N GLU A 104 1.68 6.43 -11.34
CA GLU A 104 2.89 6.06 -12.06
C GLU A 104 2.89 4.69 -12.75
N PHE A 105 1.74 4.03 -12.94
CA PHE A 105 1.72 2.70 -13.55
C PHE A 105 2.36 2.64 -14.95
N SER A 106 2.22 3.73 -15.71
CA SER A 106 2.76 3.88 -17.06
C SER A 106 4.28 3.69 -17.16
N ILE A 107 5.05 3.89 -16.09
CA ILE A 107 6.51 3.67 -16.15
C ILE A 107 6.90 2.20 -16.27
N PHE A 108 5.95 1.28 -16.05
CA PHE A 108 6.13 -0.16 -16.24
C PHE A 108 5.67 -0.65 -17.63
N VAL A 109 5.02 0.20 -18.43
CA VAL A 109 4.43 -0.21 -19.70
C VAL A 109 5.28 0.31 -20.86
N HIS A 110 6.21 -0.51 -21.33
CA HIS A 110 7.02 -0.24 -22.52
C HIS A 110 6.19 -0.24 -23.80
N ASP A 111 6.59 0.57 -24.78
CA ASP A 111 5.91 0.66 -26.09
C ASP A 111 5.86 -0.69 -26.81
N GLU A 112 6.94 -1.47 -26.74
CA GLU A 112 7.01 -2.82 -27.30
C GLU A 112 6.01 -3.76 -26.61
N THR A 113 6.01 -3.77 -25.28
CA THR A 113 5.10 -4.57 -24.45
C THR A 113 3.63 -4.18 -24.72
N LYS A 114 3.35 -2.89 -24.86
CA LYS A 114 2.02 -2.39 -25.25
C LYS A 114 1.59 -2.91 -26.63
N LYS A 115 2.47 -2.82 -27.64
CA LYS A 115 2.22 -3.35 -28.98
C LYS A 115 1.94 -4.86 -28.95
N GLU A 116 2.67 -5.61 -28.13
CA GLU A 116 2.44 -7.05 -27.93
C GLU A 116 1.05 -7.33 -27.35
N PHE A 117 0.59 -6.55 -26.38
CA PHE A 117 -0.77 -6.67 -25.82
C PHE A 117 -1.84 -6.30 -26.84
N LEU A 118 -1.66 -5.21 -27.58
CA LEU A 118 -2.61 -4.79 -28.63
C LEU A 118 -2.73 -5.83 -29.75
N ALA A 119 -1.61 -6.46 -30.13
CA ALA A 119 -1.58 -7.50 -31.15
C ALA A 119 -2.30 -8.80 -30.69
N GLN A 120 -2.26 -9.12 -29.39
CA GLN A 120 -3.02 -10.26 -28.82
C GLN A 120 -4.54 -10.08 -28.96
N PHE A 121 -5.02 -8.85 -29.09
CA PHE A 121 -6.43 -8.50 -29.17
C PHE A 121 -6.81 -7.82 -30.49
N VAL A 122 -6.12 -8.15 -31.59
CA VAL A 122 -6.39 -7.56 -32.92
C VAL A 122 -7.86 -7.66 -33.35
N ASP A 123 -8.54 -8.73 -32.93
CA ASP A 123 -9.96 -8.98 -33.25
C ASP A 123 -10.93 -8.54 -32.13
N ASP A 124 -10.45 -7.89 -31.07
CA ASP A 124 -11.25 -7.42 -29.92
C ASP A 124 -10.98 -5.93 -29.62
N PRO A 125 -11.66 -5.00 -30.33
CA PRO A 125 -11.44 -3.56 -30.18
C PRO A 125 -11.64 -3.05 -28.75
N LYS A 126 -12.52 -3.68 -27.97
CA LYS A 126 -12.78 -3.29 -26.57
C LYS A 126 -11.57 -3.58 -25.70
N LYS A 127 -10.90 -4.71 -25.90
CA LYS A 127 -9.66 -5.03 -25.18
C LYS A 127 -8.49 -4.19 -25.64
N GLN A 128 -8.43 -3.80 -26.92
CA GLN A 128 -7.43 -2.84 -27.38
C GLN A 128 -7.60 -1.48 -26.71
N GLU A 129 -8.84 -0.96 -26.67
CA GLU A 129 -9.17 0.27 -25.94
C GLU A 129 -8.81 0.15 -24.46
N LEU A 130 -9.04 -1.02 -23.85
CA LEU A 130 -8.67 -1.27 -22.47
C LEU A 130 -7.15 -1.20 -22.24
N VAL A 131 -6.36 -1.84 -23.12
CA VAL A 131 -4.88 -1.78 -23.08
C VAL A 131 -4.40 -0.35 -23.24
N GLU A 132 -4.95 0.40 -24.19
CA GLU A 132 -4.66 1.81 -24.40
C GLU A 132 -4.91 2.61 -23.11
N ARG A 133 -6.10 2.46 -22.53
CA ARG A 133 -6.53 3.16 -21.32
C ARG A 133 -5.63 2.87 -20.11
N ILE A 134 -5.31 1.60 -19.85
CA ILE A 134 -4.46 1.18 -18.72
C ILE A 134 -3.01 1.68 -18.89
N SER A 135 -2.55 1.83 -20.12
CA SER A 135 -1.18 2.27 -20.43
C SER A 135 -1.00 3.78 -20.31
N ARG A 136 -2.09 4.55 -20.20
CA ARG A 136 -2.02 6.02 -20.07
C ARG A 136 -1.32 6.42 -18.76
N PRO A 137 -0.49 7.46 -18.78
CA PRO A 137 0.06 8.02 -17.54
C PRO A 137 -1.03 8.52 -16.60
N GLY A 138 -0.92 8.16 -15.32
CA GLY A 138 -1.94 8.48 -14.33
C GLY A 138 -2.14 9.99 -14.14
N TYR A 139 -1.10 10.81 -14.31
CA TYR A 139 -1.23 12.27 -14.23
C TYR A 139 -2.14 12.86 -15.32
N GLU A 140 -2.19 12.27 -16.52
CA GLU A 140 -3.09 12.72 -17.60
C GLU A 140 -4.54 12.35 -17.27
N ILE A 141 -4.76 11.12 -16.82
CA ILE A 141 -6.08 10.65 -16.38
C ILE A 141 -6.61 11.57 -15.27
N LEU A 142 -5.78 11.88 -14.28
CA LEU A 142 -6.15 12.70 -13.14
C LEU A 142 -6.38 14.17 -13.49
N GLU A 143 -5.78 14.68 -14.56
CA GLU A 143 -6.03 16.05 -15.04
C GLU A 143 -7.43 16.18 -15.65
N GLU A 144 -7.89 15.14 -16.34
CA GLU A 144 -9.22 15.05 -16.97
C GLU A 144 -10.36 14.76 -15.97
N MET A 145 -10.05 14.17 -14.81
CA MET A 145 -11.05 13.81 -13.81
C MET A 145 -11.64 15.03 -13.09
N THR A 146 -12.95 14.95 -12.81
CA THR A 146 -13.62 15.88 -11.89
C THR A 146 -13.23 15.60 -10.45
N SER A 147 -13.29 16.62 -9.60
CA SER A 147 -13.09 16.47 -8.16
C SER A 147 -14.32 15.84 -7.47
N PRO A 148 -14.16 15.20 -6.29
CA PRO A 148 -12.87 14.92 -5.63
C PRO A 148 -12.14 13.75 -6.31
N ARG A 149 -10.79 13.80 -6.34
CA ARG A 149 -9.98 12.72 -6.92
C ARG A 149 -9.43 11.83 -5.81
N PHE A 150 -9.36 10.54 -6.12
CA PHE A 150 -8.71 9.55 -5.27
C PHE A 150 -7.49 8.99 -5.98
N ILE A 151 -6.32 9.10 -5.36
CA ILE A 151 -5.05 8.90 -6.04
C ILE A 151 -4.26 7.81 -5.35
N LYS A 152 -3.84 6.81 -6.13
CA LYS A 152 -2.92 5.78 -5.65
C LYS A 152 -1.51 6.13 -6.10
N THR A 153 -0.54 5.99 -5.20
CA THR A 153 0.88 6.02 -5.58
C THR A 153 1.72 5.14 -4.66
N HIS A 154 2.84 4.67 -5.21
CA HIS A 154 3.93 4.02 -4.51
C HIS A 154 5.19 4.89 -4.50
N PHE A 155 5.14 6.12 -5.00
CA PHE A 155 6.25 7.04 -4.85
C PHE A 155 6.44 7.45 -3.38
N PRO A 156 7.70 7.59 -2.94
CA PRO A 156 8.02 8.29 -1.71
C PRO A 156 7.68 9.77 -1.88
N PHE A 157 7.49 10.48 -0.76
CA PHE A 157 7.10 11.89 -0.75
C PHE A 157 8.12 12.79 -1.44
N SER A 158 9.41 12.47 -1.38
CA SER A 158 10.47 13.21 -2.09
C SER A 158 10.40 13.13 -3.62
N LEU A 159 9.62 12.19 -4.18
CA LEU A 159 9.34 12.10 -5.62
C LEU A 159 7.94 12.62 -6.00
N LEU A 160 7.12 12.97 -5.00
CA LEU A 160 5.80 13.58 -5.18
C LEU A 160 5.90 15.11 -5.24
N PRO A 161 4.81 15.82 -5.61
CA PRO A 161 4.82 17.27 -5.61
C PRO A 161 5.22 17.85 -4.24
N PRO A 162 6.23 18.74 -4.17
CA PRO A 162 6.83 19.17 -2.89
C PRO A 162 5.86 19.94 -1.97
N GLY A 163 4.71 20.39 -2.48
CA GLY A 163 3.65 21.03 -1.71
C GLY A 163 2.45 20.13 -1.39
N LEU A 164 2.56 18.81 -1.59
CA LEU A 164 1.43 17.88 -1.41
C LEU A 164 0.80 17.94 0.00
N MET A 165 1.62 18.07 1.03
CA MET A 165 1.12 18.12 2.42
C MET A 165 0.39 19.44 2.73
N ASP A 166 0.81 20.52 2.07
CA ASP A 166 0.29 21.88 2.26
C ASP A 166 -0.84 22.26 1.29
N SER A 167 -1.14 21.42 0.29
CA SER A 167 -2.16 21.73 -0.72
C SER A 167 -3.60 21.54 -0.23
N GLY A 168 -3.79 21.07 1.00
CA GLY A 168 -5.11 20.76 1.59
C GLY A 168 -5.57 19.32 1.37
N CYS A 169 -4.85 18.54 0.56
CA CYS A 169 -5.14 17.13 0.32
C CYS A 169 -5.14 16.32 1.61
N LYS A 170 -5.82 15.18 1.60
CA LYS A 170 -5.65 14.17 2.65
C LYS A 170 -4.73 13.06 2.15
N VAL A 171 -3.81 12.61 2.99
CA VAL A 171 -2.88 11.51 2.67
C VAL A 171 -3.01 10.40 3.70
N VAL A 172 -3.34 9.19 3.25
CA VAL A 172 -3.29 7.97 4.05
C VAL A 172 -2.06 7.18 3.66
N TYR A 173 -1.14 7.00 4.60
CA TYR A 173 0.06 6.19 4.44
C TYR A 173 -0.06 4.87 5.17
N VAL A 174 0.37 3.76 4.55
CA VAL A 174 0.36 2.44 5.19
C VAL A 174 1.73 1.78 5.10
N ALA A 175 2.27 1.44 6.27
CA ALA A 175 3.46 0.60 6.41
C ALA A 175 3.08 -0.85 6.73
N ARG A 176 3.98 -1.78 6.44
CA ARG A 176 3.84 -3.21 6.74
C ARG A 176 5.20 -3.84 6.98
N ASN A 177 5.28 -4.86 7.83
CA ASN A 177 6.50 -5.61 8.09
C ASN A 177 7.24 -5.97 6.77
N PRO A 178 8.55 -5.66 6.67
CA PRO A 178 9.28 -5.81 5.41
C PRO A 178 9.42 -7.26 4.93
N LYS A 179 9.44 -8.26 5.81
CA LYS A 179 9.49 -9.67 5.40
C LYS A 179 8.22 -10.07 4.64
N ASP A 180 7.06 -9.67 5.17
CA ASP A 180 5.77 -9.91 4.53
C ASP A 180 5.60 -9.10 3.23
N VAL A 181 6.13 -7.87 3.21
CA VAL A 181 6.20 -7.05 1.99
C VAL A 181 7.00 -7.75 0.91
N ALA A 182 8.22 -8.19 1.21
CA ALA A 182 9.10 -8.84 0.24
C ALA A 182 8.48 -10.11 -0.35
N VAL A 183 7.90 -10.99 0.48
CA VAL A 183 7.17 -12.17 -0.02
C VAL A 183 6.00 -11.75 -0.90
N SER A 184 5.18 -10.80 -0.45
CA SER A 184 4.04 -10.40 -1.26
C SER A 184 4.45 -9.71 -2.57
N PHE A 185 5.59 -9.02 -2.60
CA PHE A 185 6.07 -8.30 -3.76
C PHE A 185 6.71 -9.25 -4.77
N TYR A 186 7.45 -10.24 -4.30
CA TYR A 186 7.93 -11.38 -5.08
C TYR A 186 6.80 -12.03 -5.88
N HIS A 187 5.72 -12.43 -5.20
CA HIS A 187 4.56 -13.04 -5.86
C HIS A 187 3.86 -12.08 -6.85
N LEU A 188 3.84 -10.77 -6.57
CA LEU A 188 3.27 -9.78 -7.50
C LEU A 188 4.12 -9.62 -8.76
N ASN A 189 5.44 -9.51 -8.63
CA ASN A 189 6.33 -9.29 -9.78
C ASN A 189 6.36 -10.50 -10.71
N ARG A 190 6.10 -11.72 -10.21
CA ARG A 190 5.91 -12.91 -11.04
C ARG A 190 4.55 -12.92 -11.77
N LEU A 191 3.52 -12.35 -11.15
CA LEU A 191 2.15 -12.34 -11.67
C LEU A 191 1.94 -11.31 -12.80
N ILE A 192 2.55 -10.13 -12.68
CA ILE A 192 2.36 -9.03 -13.64
C ILE A 192 3.41 -9.12 -14.76
N ARG A 193 2.97 -9.29 -16.01
CA ARG A 193 3.84 -9.45 -17.19
C ARG A 193 4.73 -8.24 -17.47
N THR A 194 4.28 -7.03 -17.10
CA THR A 194 5.07 -5.79 -17.23
C THR A 194 6.19 -5.67 -16.18
N GLN A 195 6.22 -6.57 -15.20
CA GLN A 195 7.33 -6.71 -14.23
C GLN A 195 8.13 -7.97 -14.55
N GLY A 196 7.43 -9.12 -14.60
CA GLY A 196 7.94 -10.37 -15.17
C GLY A 196 9.14 -10.94 -14.43
N TYR A 197 9.13 -10.95 -13.10
CA TYR A 197 10.21 -11.56 -12.32
C TYR A 197 10.23 -13.09 -12.50
N GLN A 198 11.41 -13.68 -12.73
CA GLN A 198 11.54 -15.12 -13.00
C GLN A 198 12.49 -15.87 -12.04
N GLY A 199 13.30 -15.15 -11.25
CA GLY A 199 14.23 -15.75 -10.28
C GLY A 199 13.55 -16.41 -9.08
N ASP A 200 14.35 -16.97 -8.17
CA ASP A 200 13.86 -17.50 -6.89
C ASP A 200 13.70 -16.39 -5.83
N PHE A 201 13.14 -16.75 -4.67
CA PHE A 201 12.90 -15.80 -3.59
C PHE A 201 14.19 -15.33 -2.89
N ALA A 202 15.21 -16.17 -2.80
CA ALA A 202 16.48 -15.79 -2.16
C ALA A 202 17.16 -14.66 -2.94
N LYS A 203 17.25 -14.80 -4.27
CA LYS A 203 17.74 -13.77 -5.18
C LYS A 203 16.86 -12.52 -5.16
N TYR A 204 15.53 -12.69 -5.05
CA TYR A 204 14.61 -11.56 -4.91
C TYR A 204 14.88 -10.80 -3.61
N TRP A 205 15.08 -11.51 -2.50
CA TRP A 205 15.42 -10.87 -1.23
C TRP A 205 16.79 -10.18 -1.26
N ASP A 206 17.81 -10.75 -1.94
CA ASP A 206 19.10 -10.08 -2.18
C ASP A 206 18.89 -8.72 -2.88
N TYR A 207 18.06 -8.66 -3.93
CA TYR A 207 17.73 -7.39 -4.57
C TYR A 207 16.94 -6.44 -3.67
N PHE A 208 16.03 -6.96 -2.83
CA PHE A 208 15.21 -6.14 -1.93
C PHE A 208 16.06 -5.45 -0.86
N GLU A 209 16.89 -6.20 -0.13
CA GLU A 209 17.72 -5.65 0.95
C GLU A 209 18.81 -4.69 0.45
N ASN A 210 19.21 -4.82 -0.82
CA ASN A 210 20.19 -3.96 -1.50
C ASN A 210 19.57 -2.80 -2.28
N ASN A 211 18.27 -2.53 -2.10
CA ASN A 211 17.55 -1.42 -2.74
C ASN A 211 17.56 -1.46 -4.28
N LEU A 212 17.34 -2.66 -4.84
CA LEU A 212 17.29 -2.94 -6.28
C LEU A 212 15.89 -3.37 -6.72
N HIS A 213 14.86 -2.90 -6.03
CA HIS A 213 13.46 -3.04 -6.42
C HIS A 213 12.82 -1.68 -6.67
N PRO A 214 11.82 -1.60 -7.57
CA PRO A 214 11.07 -0.37 -7.76
C PRO A 214 10.62 0.23 -6.41
N TRP A 215 10.81 1.54 -6.27
CA TRP A 215 10.51 2.37 -5.08
C TRP A 215 11.36 2.14 -3.84
N THR A 216 12.37 1.26 -3.87
CA THR A 216 13.35 1.15 -2.77
C THR A 216 14.35 2.32 -2.81
N PRO A 217 14.94 2.74 -1.67
CA PRO A 217 15.05 2.03 -0.38
C PRO A 217 13.77 1.91 0.46
N TYR A 218 13.45 0.70 0.94
CA TYR A 218 12.24 0.45 1.76
C TYR A 218 12.23 1.29 3.04
N TRP A 219 13.35 1.37 3.76
CA TRP A 219 13.42 2.08 5.03
C TRP A 219 13.33 3.60 4.86
N SER A 220 13.99 4.17 3.85
CA SER A 220 13.81 5.60 3.52
C SER A 220 12.35 5.89 3.16
N HIS A 221 11.68 4.99 2.43
CA HIS A 221 10.28 5.17 2.06
C HIS A 221 9.36 5.19 3.27
N VAL A 222 9.56 4.26 4.22
CA VAL A 222 8.80 4.24 5.48
C VAL A 222 9.15 5.44 6.35
N GLN A 223 10.42 5.86 6.38
CA GLN A 223 10.87 7.00 7.16
C GLN A 223 10.21 8.31 6.71
N GLU A 224 10.13 8.58 5.40
CA GLU A 224 9.44 9.78 4.90
C GLU A 224 7.97 9.80 5.32
N GLY A 225 7.29 8.64 5.23
CA GLY A 225 5.92 8.52 5.72
C GLY A 225 5.82 8.72 7.24
N TRP A 226 6.78 8.19 7.98
CA TRP A 226 6.84 8.28 9.43
C TRP A 226 7.09 9.71 9.91
N ASP A 227 7.95 10.47 9.23
CA ASP A 227 8.25 11.86 9.57
C ASP A 227 7.01 12.77 9.41
N GLY A 228 6.19 12.49 8.41
CA GLY A 228 4.92 13.20 8.18
C GLY A 228 3.77 12.80 9.11
N ARG A 229 3.90 11.74 9.93
CA ARG A 229 2.78 11.10 10.64
C ARG A 229 1.97 12.01 11.58
N HIS A 230 2.54 13.13 12.01
CA HIS A 230 1.89 14.10 12.90
C HIS A 230 1.28 15.29 12.15
N HIS A 231 1.45 15.36 10.84
CA HIS A 231 0.85 16.39 10.01
C HIS A 231 -0.69 16.22 10.00
N PRO A 232 -1.49 17.29 10.14
CA PRO A 232 -2.96 17.18 10.24
C PRO A 232 -3.62 16.56 8.99
N ASN A 233 -2.96 16.69 7.83
CA ASN A 233 -3.39 16.10 6.57
C ASN A 233 -2.80 14.70 6.31
N MET A 234 -2.18 14.07 7.31
CA MET A 234 -1.59 12.74 7.18
C MET A 234 -2.19 11.78 8.20
N LEU A 235 -2.55 10.58 7.73
CA LEU A 235 -2.87 9.44 8.58
C LEU A 235 -1.89 8.31 8.29
N PHE A 236 -1.06 7.98 9.28
CA PHE A 236 -0.16 6.81 9.22
C PHE A 236 -0.83 5.58 9.84
N LEU A 237 -0.84 4.48 9.10
CA LEU A 237 -1.41 3.19 9.48
C LEU A 237 -0.39 2.06 9.33
N PHE A 238 -0.63 0.97 10.03
CA PHE A 238 0.05 -0.30 9.82
C PHE A 238 -0.91 -1.32 9.22
N TYR A 239 -0.44 -2.10 8.26
CA TYR A 239 -1.20 -3.22 7.68
C TYR A 239 -1.65 -4.20 8.76
N GLU A 240 -0.77 -4.45 9.73
CA GLU A 240 -0.99 -5.40 10.81
C GLU A 240 -2.24 -5.05 11.64
N ASP A 241 -2.56 -3.77 11.78
CA ASP A 241 -3.74 -3.29 12.50
C ASP A 241 -5.05 -3.53 11.72
N MET A 242 -5.00 -3.49 10.38
CA MET A 242 -6.16 -3.78 9.53
C MET A 242 -6.53 -5.27 9.52
N ASN A 243 -5.62 -6.13 9.97
CA ASN A 243 -5.78 -7.58 9.88
C ASN A 243 -5.84 -8.26 11.25
N LYS A 244 -5.91 -7.50 12.35
CA LYS A 244 -6.11 -8.12 13.65
C LYS A 244 -7.55 -8.63 13.74
N VAL A 245 -7.68 -9.95 13.67
CA VAL A 245 -8.86 -10.63 14.18
C VAL A 245 -8.74 -10.60 15.70
N ILE A 246 -9.50 -9.75 16.36
CA ILE A 246 -9.75 -9.96 17.78
C ILE A 246 -10.53 -11.28 17.83
N ALA A 247 -9.89 -12.36 18.28
CA ALA A 247 -10.64 -13.52 18.76
C ALA A 247 -11.63 -12.95 19.76
N HIS A 248 -12.93 -12.93 19.41
CA HIS A 248 -13.95 -12.48 20.32
C HIS A 248 -13.74 -13.26 21.62
N LEU A 249 -13.24 -12.59 22.66
CA LEU A 249 -13.43 -13.06 24.02
C LEU A 249 -14.94 -13.12 24.15
N ASP A 250 -15.43 -14.35 24.09
CA ASP A 250 -16.83 -14.69 24.08
C ASP A 250 -17.50 -13.98 25.26
N ARG A 251 -18.21 -12.88 24.97
CA ARG A 251 -18.94 -12.10 25.98
C ARG A 251 -20.17 -12.87 26.52
N THR A 252 -20.32 -14.14 26.18
CA THR A 252 -21.41 -15.00 26.68
C THR A 252 -20.97 -16.05 27.70
N SER A 253 -19.69 -16.12 28.06
CA SER A 253 -19.25 -16.97 29.19
C SER A 253 -19.24 -16.17 30.49
N GLU A 254 -20.34 -16.23 31.24
CA GLU A 254 -20.27 -16.03 32.69
C GLU A 254 -19.24 -17.01 33.27
N PRO A 255 -18.38 -16.61 34.22
CA PRO A 255 -17.47 -17.56 34.83
C PRO A 255 -18.29 -18.52 35.68
N GLU A 256 -18.35 -19.78 35.26
CA GLU A 256 -18.74 -20.88 36.13
C GLU A 256 -17.91 -20.81 37.41
N ALA A 257 -18.62 -20.78 38.52
CA ALA A 257 -18.07 -20.71 39.86
C ALA A 257 -17.18 -21.91 40.15
N LEU A 258 -15.87 -21.75 39.95
CA LEU A 258 -14.88 -22.58 40.62
C LEU A 258 -14.41 -21.83 41.86
N GLY A 259 -14.89 -22.32 43.00
CA GLY A 259 -14.57 -21.81 44.32
C GLY A 259 -13.07 -21.77 44.60
N GLY A 260 -12.59 -20.60 45.00
CA GLY A 260 -11.22 -20.40 45.41
C GLY A 260 -11.01 -18.97 45.89
N SER A 261 -10.90 -18.80 47.21
CA SER A 261 -10.72 -17.53 47.91
C SER A 261 -9.47 -16.76 47.45
N TRP A 262 -9.65 -15.65 46.73
CA TRP A 262 -8.71 -14.52 46.71
C TRP A 262 -9.49 -13.19 46.74
N GLY A 263 -9.06 -12.29 47.63
CA GLY A 263 -9.82 -11.15 48.13
C GLY A 263 -10.20 -10.07 47.10
N ARG A 264 -11.36 -9.46 47.34
CA ARG A 264 -11.89 -8.30 46.61
C ARG A 264 -10.94 -7.11 46.75
N LEU A 265 -10.27 -6.73 45.66
CA LEU A 265 -9.88 -5.33 45.45
C LEU A 265 -11.01 -4.65 44.67
N ASN A 266 -11.64 -3.71 45.34
CA ASN A 266 -12.84 -3.02 44.89
C ASN A 266 -12.45 -1.90 43.91
N PHE A 267 -12.88 -1.99 42.65
CA PHE A 267 -12.56 -1.07 41.55
C PHE A 267 -13.02 0.39 41.79
N ASN A 268 -13.86 0.63 42.80
CA ASN A 268 -14.38 1.96 43.15
C ASN A 268 -13.45 2.82 44.03
N ALA A 269 -12.30 2.31 44.47
CA ALA A 269 -11.39 3.06 45.37
C ALA A 269 -10.38 3.98 44.66
N LEU A 270 -10.28 3.95 43.32
CA LEU A 270 -9.30 4.74 42.55
C LEU A 270 -9.87 6.00 41.88
N MET A 271 -11.16 6.29 42.05
CA MET A 271 -11.80 7.47 41.43
C MET A 271 -11.93 8.68 42.37
N HIS A 272 -11.40 8.63 43.59
CA HIS A 272 -11.50 9.73 44.58
C HIS A 272 -10.17 10.07 45.27
N SER A 273 -9.05 10.12 44.54
CA SER A 273 -7.88 10.88 45.01
C SER A 273 -7.53 11.96 43.99
N SER A 274 -7.79 13.20 44.38
CA SER A 274 -7.51 14.41 43.61
C SER A 274 -6.02 14.59 43.31
N THR A 275 -5.76 15.39 42.27
CA THR A 275 -4.49 16.00 41.85
C THR A 275 -3.52 15.14 41.04
N ALA A 276 -3.89 14.86 39.80
CA ALA A 276 -2.94 14.83 38.69
C ALA A 276 -3.60 15.46 37.46
N LYS A 277 -2.94 16.44 36.85
CA LYS A 277 -3.40 17.07 35.60
C LYS A 277 -3.55 15.97 34.54
N VAL A 278 -4.78 15.63 34.20
CA VAL A 278 -5.10 14.80 33.04
C VAL A 278 -4.75 15.63 31.81
N ASN A 279 -3.53 15.47 31.29
CA ASN A 279 -3.29 15.78 29.89
C ASN A 279 -4.24 14.87 29.09
N LYS A 280 -5.24 15.48 28.45
CA LYS A 280 -6.15 14.79 27.54
C LYS A 280 -5.29 14.08 26.48
N MET A 281 -5.12 12.77 26.59
CA MET A 281 -4.66 11.94 25.47
C MET A 281 -5.65 12.14 24.33
N HIS A 282 -5.12 12.34 23.13
CA HIS A 282 -5.91 12.47 21.91
C HIS A 282 -6.76 11.21 21.70
N PRO A 283 -8.06 11.30 21.35
CA PRO A 283 -8.98 10.15 21.25
C PRO A 283 -8.48 8.99 20.36
N LEU A 284 -7.61 9.30 19.40
CA LEU A 284 -7.03 8.36 18.45
C LEU A 284 -6.14 7.26 19.08
N LEU A 285 -5.65 7.46 20.31
CA LEU A 285 -4.82 6.46 21.01
C LEU A 285 -5.62 5.35 21.72
N CYS A 286 -6.95 5.49 21.80
CA CYS A 286 -7.82 4.51 22.50
C CYS A 286 -8.55 3.54 21.56
N CYS A 287 -8.39 3.67 20.24
CA CYS A 287 -9.02 2.72 19.32
C CYS A 287 -8.32 1.36 19.36
N PRO A 288 -9.08 0.25 19.41
CA PRO A 288 -8.51 -1.08 19.19
C PRO A 288 -7.72 -1.09 17.88
N GLN A 289 -6.58 -1.73 17.89
CA GLN A 289 -5.75 -1.88 16.70
C GLN A 289 -6.26 -3.06 15.87
N ASP A 290 -7.48 -2.95 15.36
CA ASP A 290 -8.19 -3.93 14.53
C ASP A 290 -8.83 -3.24 13.30
N LEU A 291 -9.50 -4.02 12.45
CA LEU A 291 -10.16 -3.48 11.27
C LEU A 291 -11.24 -2.42 11.63
N PRO A 292 -12.18 -2.67 12.57
CA PRO A 292 -13.14 -1.66 13.03
C PRO A 292 -12.49 -0.37 13.55
N GLY A 293 -11.44 -0.47 14.35
CA GLY A 293 -10.70 0.67 14.89
C GLY A 293 -9.96 1.44 13.81
N THR A 294 -9.39 0.74 12.83
CA THR A 294 -8.80 1.38 11.65
C THR A 294 -9.85 2.12 10.83
N ILE A 295 -11.01 1.52 10.58
CA ILE A 295 -12.14 2.17 9.90
C ILE A 295 -12.54 3.45 10.63
N ARG A 296 -12.68 3.42 11.96
CA ARG A 296 -12.99 4.63 12.75
C ARG A 296 -11.94 5.71 12.55
N ARG A 297 -10.65 5.39 12.68
CA ARG A 297 -9.54 6.34 12.47
C ARG A 297 -9.57 6.95 11.07
N VAL A 298 -9.78 6.14 10.03
CA VAL A 298 -9.89 6.63 8.65
C VAL A 298 -11.12 7.52 8.49
N SER A 299 -12.28 7.13 9.02
CA SER A 299 -13.51 7.91 8.95
C SER A 299 -13.41 9.29 9.62
N GLU A 300 -12.80 9.34 10.81
CA GLU A 300 -12.55 10.58 11.54
C GLU A 300 -11.58 11.48 10.78
N PHE A 301 -10.47 10.91 10.28
CA PHE A 301 -9.49 11.63 9.49
C PHE A 301 -10.08 12.21 8.21
N LEU A 302 -10.91 11.45 7.49
CA LEU A 302 -11.58 11.90 6.27
C LEU A 302 -12.72 12.89 6.56
N GLY A 303 -13.18 13.02 7.80
CA GLY A 303 -14.27 13.94 8.19
C GLY A 303 -15.67 13.38 7.93
N TYR A 304 -15.79 12.06 7.81
CA TYR A 304 -17.06 11.35 7.59
C TYR A 304 -17.27 10.32 8.72
N PRO A 305 -17.47 10.76 9.98
CA PRO A 305 -17.58 9.84 11.11
C PRO A 305 -18.72 8.83 10.91
N LEU A 306 -18.41 7.55 11.08
CA LEU A 306 -19.36 6.46 10.91
C LEU A 306 -20.03 6.06 12.22
N THR A 307 -21.29 5.64 12.14
CA THR A 307 -21.98 4.94 13.25
C THR A 307 -21.40 3.55 13.47
N GLN A 308 -21.62 2.97 14.65
CA GLN A 308 -21.16 1.61 14.94
C GLN A 308 -21.67 0.58 13.92
N ASN A 309 -22.95 0.65 13.55
CA ASN A 309 -23.53 -0.25 12.54
C ASN A 309 -22.87 -0.11 11.16
N GLN A 310 -22.51 1.11 10.76
CA GLN A 310 -21.77 1.35 9.52
C GLN A 310 -20.36 0.80 9.58
N VAL A 311 -19.68 0.93 10.72
CA VAL A 311 -18.35 0.33 10.95
C VAL A 311 -18.42 -1.18 10.86
N ASP A 312 -19.43 -1.82 11.48
CA ASP A 312 -19.60 -3.27 11.47
C ASP A 312 -19.87 -3.77 10.04
N THR A 313 -20.80 -3.11 9.33
CA THR A 313 -21.12 -3.43 7.93
C THR A 313 -19.90 -3.30 7.02
N LEU A 314 -19.14 -2.21 7.16
CA LEU A 314 -17.94 -1.99 6.36
C LEU A 314 -16.84 -3.00 6.72
N SER A 315 -16.69 -3.36 8.00
CA SER A 315 -15.74 -4.37 8.45
C SER A 315 -16.04 -5.73 7.83
N GLU A 316 -17.30 -6.14 7.77
CA GLU A 316 -17.73 -7.37 7.12
C GLU A 316 -17.46 -7.33 5.61
N TYR A 317 -17.82 -6.23 4.93
CA TYR A 317 -17.54 -6.04 3.50
C TYR A 317 -16.04 -6.15 3.19
N LEU A 318 -15.22 -5.54 4.03
CA LEU A 318 -13.77 -5.50 3.92
C LEU A 318 -13.07 -6.76 4.44
N HIS A 319 -13.79 -7.70 5.06
CA HIS A 319 -13.21 -8.93 5.56
C HIS A 319 -12.48 -9.68 4.44
N ILE A 320 -11.31 -10.24 4.73
CA ILE A 320 -10.38 -10.74 3.70
C ILE A 320 -11.01 -11.80 2.79
N ASP A 321 -11.88 -12.65 3.31
CA ASP A 321 -12.52 -13.71 2.51
C ASP A 321 -13.53 -13.14 1.51
N ASN A 322 -14.25 -12.08 1.89
CA ASN A 322 -15.12 -11.34 0.99
C ASN A 322 -14.28 -10.56 -0.02
N PHE A 323 -13.24 -9.87 0.46
CA PHE A 323 -12.37 -9.05 -0.37
C PHE A 323 -11.64 -9.85 -1.46
N LYS A 324 -11.21 -11.08 -1.17
CA LYS A 324 -10.58 -12.02 -2.11
C LYS A 324 -11.49 -12.45 -3.26
N SER A 325 -12.81 -12.38 -3.11
CA SER A 325 -13.77 -12.78 -4.14
C SER A 325 -14.36 -11.61 -4.92
N ASN A 326 -14.05 -10.37 -4.53
CA ASN A 326 -14.55 -9.17 -5.17
C ASN A 326 -13.72 -8.85 -6.45
N SER A 327 -14.36 -8.94 -7.62
CA SER A 327 -13.73 -8.67 -8.93
C SER A 327 -13.29 -7.21 -9.08
N ALA A 328 -13.99 -6.26 -8.47
CA ALA A 328 -13.68 -4.83 -8.56
C ALA A 328 -12.30 -4.47 -7.99
N VAL A 329 -11.74 -5.31 -7.10
CA VAL A 329 -10.45 -5.07 -6.42
C VAL A 329 -9.36 -6.09 -6.78
N ASN A 330 -9.70 -7.16 -7.50
CA ASN A 330 -8.80 -8.27 -7.82
C ASN A 330 -7.94 -8.08 -9.08
N MET A 331 -7.94 -6.87 -9.64
CA MET A 331 -7.21 -6.55 -10.87
C MET A 331 -7.66 -7.36 -12.09
N ASP A 332 -8.94 -7.76 -12.13
CA ASP A 332 -9.54 -8.46 -13.29
C ASP A 332 -9.37 -7.64 -14.58
N VAL A 333 -9.38 -6.31 -14.46
CA VAL A 333 -9.07 -5.38 -15.55
C VAL A 333 -7.68 -5.60 -16.17
N LEU A 334 -6.65 -5.86 -15.36
CA LEU A 334 -5.31 -6.19 -15.87
C LEU A 334 -5.29 -7.57 -16.53
N LYS A 335 -6.09 -8.52 -16.01
CA LYS A 335 -6.23 -9.85 -16.60
C LYS A 335 -6.89 -9.77 -17.98
N GLU A 336 -7.97 -8.99 -18.10
CA GLU A 336 -8.68 -8.75 -19.36
C GLU A 336 -7.80 -8.06 -20.41
N ALA A 337 -6.92 -7.17 -19.96
CA ALA A 337 -5.90 -6.53 -20.79
C ALA A 337 -4.68 -7.42 -21.11
N GLY A 338 -4.70 -8.70 -20.69
CA GLY A 338 -3.62 -9.65 -20.93
C GLY A 338 -2.32 -9.33 -20.19
N MET A 339 -2.34 -8.44 -19.19
CA MET A 339 -1.15 -8.00 -18.46
C MET A 339 -0.80 -8.89 -17.26
N LEU A 340 -1.68 -9.82 -16.88
CA LEU A 340 -1.38 -10.85 -15.88
C LEU A 340 -0.97 -12.15 -16.57
N THR A 341 -0.08 -12.90 -15.94
CA THR A 341 0.26 -14.26 -16.35
C THR A 341 -0.88 -15.23 -16.02
N ASP A 342 -0.96 -16.36 -16.70
CA ASP A 342 -1.89 -17.46 -16.38
C ASP A 342 -1.50 -18.27 -15.14
N TRP A 343 -0.50 -17.81 -14.37
CA TRP A 343 -0.08 -18.45 -13.13
C TRP A 343 -1.22 -18.49 -12.11
N ASN A 344 -1.32 -19.59 -11.36
CA ASN A 344 -2.32 -19.81 -10.30
C ASN A 344 -2.22 -18.86 -9.09
N HIS A 345 -1.41 -17.80 -9.17
CA HIS A 345 -1.27 -16.81 -8.10
C HIS A 345 -2.31 -15.69 -8.27
N LYS A 346 -3.06 -15.41 -7.20
CA LYS A 346 -4.05 -14.33 -7.17
C LYS A 346 -3.43 -13.02 -6.68
N PHE A 347 -3.95 -11.88 -7.17
CA PHE A 347 -3.52 -10.55 -6.73
C PHE A 347 -3.74 -10.33 -5.22
N ILE A 348 -4.93 -10.70 -4.72
CA ILE A 348 -5.20 -10.83 -3.28
C ILE A 348 -4.91 -12.29 -2.89
N ARG A 349 -3.78 -12.50 -2.18
CA ARG A 349 -3.22 -13.83 -1.92
C ARG A 349 -3.73 -14.45 -0.62
N LYS A 350 -3.04 -14.20 0.49
CA LYS A 350 -3.38 -14.77 1.82
C LYS A 350 -4.09 -13.76 2.73
N GLY A 351 -3.67 -12.50 2.68
CA GLY A 351 -4.18 -11.45 3.58
C GLY A 351 -3.90 -11.77 5.04
N GLN A 352 -2.67 -12.22 5.33
CA GLN A 352 -2.24 -12.66 6.66
C GLN A 352 -0.96 -11.90 7.07
N ASN A 353 -0.74 -11.81 8.37
CA ASN A 353 0.53 -11.38 8.96
C ASN A 353 1.40 -12.62 9.18
N GLY A 354 2.72 -12.51 9.02
CA GLY A 354 3.63 -13.64 9.25
C GLY A 354 3.66 -14.67 8.12
N GLY A 355 3.06 -14.37 6.95
CA GLY A 355 3.05 -15.28 5.80
C GLY A 355 4.41 -15.42 5.11
N TRP A 356 5.43 -14.72 5.61
CA TRP A 356 6.81 -14.83 5.17
C TRP A 356 7.49 -16.13 5.59
N VAL A 357 7.02 -16.79 6.67
CA VAL A 357 7.63 -18.03 7.19
C VAL A 357 7.67 -19.17 6.17
N ASP A 358 6.77 -19.15 5.18
CA ASP A 358 6.68 -20.18 4.15
C ASP A 358 7.77 -20.06 3.08
N GLU A 359 8.37 -18.87 2.91
CA GLU A 359 9.33 -18.59 1.82
C GLU A 359 10.76 -18.38 2.35
N PHE A 360 10.91 -17.89 3.58
CA PHE A 360 12.22 -17.64 4.16
C PHE A 360 12.83 -18.93 4.73
N THR A 361 14.04 -19.28 4.29
CA THR A 361 14.86 -20.27 5.01
C THR A 361 15.30 -19.71 6.37
N PRO A 362 15.71 -20.56 7.33
CA PRO A 362 16.21 -20.09 8.62
C PRO A 362 17.36 -19.07 8.49
N GLU A 363 18.29 -19.30 7.57
CA GLU A 363 19.43 -18.41 7.32
C GLU A 363 18.97 -17.06 6.74
N LEU A 364 18.06 -17.09 5.77
CA LEU A 364 17.51 -15.88 5.18
C LEU A 364 16.70 -15.08 6.21
N SER A 365 15.94 -15.77 7.06
CA SER A 365 15.15 -15.14 8.13
C SER A 365 16.07 -14.43 9.12
N GLN A 366 17.16 -15.07 9.54
CA GLN A 366 18.13 -14.47 10.46
C GLN A 366 18.81 -13.24 9.83
N ARG A 367 19.20 -13.34 8.55
CA ARG A 367 19.78 -12.21 7.81
C ARG A 367 18.80 -11.04 7.73
N ALA A 368 17.54 -11.32 7.43
CA ALA A 368 16.49 -10.32 7.39
C ALA A 368 16.19 -9.72 8.78
N ASP A 369 16.22 -10.50 9.85
CA ASP A 369 16.05 -9.99 11.22
C ASP A 369 17.17 -9.02 11.59
N GLN A 370 18.43 -9.35 11.25
CA GLN A 370 19.56 -8.45 11.48
C GLN A 370 19.40 -7.16 10.67
N TRP A 371 19.08 -7.28 9.38
CA TRP A 371 18.82 -6.12 8.51
C TRP A 371 17.72 -5.21 9.08
N ILE A 372 16.63 -5.77 9.60
CA ILE A 372 15.56 -5.00 10.26
C ILE A 372 16.08 -4.31 11.53
N GLN A 373 16.78 -5.05 12.39
CA GLN A 373 17.30 -4.53 13.65
C GLN A 373 18.27 -3.35 13.42
N ASP A 374 19.15 -3.46 12.43
CA ASP A 374 20.12 -2.44 12.10
C ASP A 374 19.45 -1.13 11.66
N HIS A 375 18.40 -1.20 10.82
CA HIS A 375 17.68 -0.03 10.35
C HIS A 375 16.74 0.58 11.41
N LEU A 376 16.23 -0.22 12.35
CA LEU A 376 15.37 0.27 13.43
C LEU A 376 16.14 0.81 14.65
N LYS A 377 17.45 0.58 14.71
CA LYS A 377 18.30 0.88 15.87
C LYS A 377 18.24 2.35 16.28
N GLU A 378 18.19 3.26 15.31
CA GLU A 378 18.25 4.71 15.53
C GLU A 378 16.92 5.41 15.21
N THR A 379 15.83 4.66 15.09
CA THR A 379 14.49 5.19 14.82
C THR A 379 13.50 4.82 15.93
N ASP A 380 12.41 5.57 16.05
CA ASP A 380 11.25 5.23 16.89
C ASP A 380 10.18 4.43 16.14
N ILE A 381 10.44 4.00 14.90
CA ILE A 381 9.52 3.18 14.11
C ILE A 381 9.41 1.79 14.74
N ARG A 382 8.19 1.39 15.13
CA ARG A 382 7.92 0.05 15.64
C ARG A 382 6.68 -0.52 14.97
N PHE A 383 6.84 -1.62 14.26
CA PHE A 383 5.71 -2.36 13.69
C PHE A 383 4.89 -3.01 14.81
N PRO A 384 3.56 -3.07 14.70
CA PRO A 384 2.74 -3.80 15.65
C PRO A 384 3.20 -5.26 15.77
N PRO A 385 3.13 -5.86 16.97
CA PRO A 385 3.49 -7.26 17.15
C PRO A 385 2.58 -8.14 16.27
N MET A 386 3.17 -9.14 15.64
CA MET A 386 2.42 -10.20 14.98
C MET A 386 1.86 -11.11 16.08
N TYR A 387 0.53 -11.08 16.27
CA TYR A 387 -0.14 -12.10 17.08
C TYR A 387 -0.29 -13.33 16.19
N THR A 388 0.46 -14.38 16.51
CA THR A 388 0.37 -15.71 15.87
C THR A 388 -0.78 -16.52 16.43
#